data_AF-A0A3D3PRS8-F1
#
_entry.id   AF-A0A3D3PRS8-F1
#
_cell.length_a   1.000
_cell.length_b   1.000
_cell.length_c   1.000
_cell.angle_alpha   90.00
_cell.angle_beta   90.00
_cell.angle_gamma   90.00
#
_symmetry.space_group_name_H-M   'P 1'
#
loop_
_entity.id
_entity.type
_entity.pdbx_description
1 polymer ?
#
loop_
_entity_poly.entity_id
_entity_poly.type
_entity_poly.pdbx_seq_one_letter_code
_entity_poly.pdbx_strand_id
1 'polypeptide(L)' 'MKKTLVALAVFGAMSGAAFGQSSVDVYGIVDVGLANENNGTSSVTRMDSGNVYGSRLGFRGTEDLGGGMSAL' A
#
# COMPACT_ATOMS: atom_id res chain seq x y z
N MET A 1 45.59 -1.36 -21.05
CA MET A 1 45.42 -1.63 -19.61
C MET A 1 44.92 -0.42 -18.83
N LYS A 2 45.61 0.74 -18.85
CA LYS A 2 45.13 1.95 -18.13
C LYS A 2 43.76 2.51 -18.58
N LYS A 3 43.45 2.48 -19.88
CA LYS A 3 42.15 2.93 -20.43
C LYS A 3 40.99 2.03 -20.01
N THR A 4 41.28 0.75 -19.81
CA THR A 4 40.30 -0.28 -19.42
C THR A 4 39.90 -0.13 -17.95
N LEU A 5 40.85 0.21 -17.07
CA LEU A 5 40.55 0.50 -15.66
C LEU A 5 39.66 1.75 -15.50
N VAL A 6 39.92 2.80 -16.29
CA VAL A 6 39.11 4.03 -16.25
C VAL A 6 37.68 3.75 -16.72
N ALA A 7 37.50 2.96 -17.78
CA ALA A 7 36.18 2.56 -18.24
C ALA A 7 35.42 1.75 -17.18
N LEU A 8 36.10 0.81 -16.49
CA LEU A 8 35.50 0.00 -15.44
C LEU A 8 35.09 0.83 -14.22
N ALA A 9 35.89 1.83 -13.83
CA ALA A 9 35.57 2.75 -12.75
C ALA A 9 34.36 3.64 -13.08
N VAL A 10 34.24 4.10 -14.33
CA VAL A 10 33.09 4.88 -14.79
C VAL A 10 31.81 4.04 -14.80
N PHE A 11 31.86 2.79 -15.28
CA PHE A 11 30.71 1.88 -15.25
C PHE A 11 30.32 1.48 -13.82
N GLY A 12 31.29 1.26 -12.92
CA GLY A 12 31.02 0.98 -11.51
C GLY A 12 30.43 2.16 -10.74
N ALA A 13 30.75 3.39 -11.13
CA ALA A 13 30.16 4.60 -10.54
C ALA A 13 28.69 4.82 -10.97
N MET A 14 28.25 4.20 -12.07
CA MET A 14 26.87 4.26 -12.55
C MET A 14 25.96 3.18 -11.95
N SER A 15 26.48 2.25 -11.14
CA SER A 15 25.65 1.32 -10.36
C SER A 15 25.04 2.02 -9.12
N GLY A 16 24.58 3.25 -9.30
CA GLY A 16 23.92 4.04 -8.27
C GLY A 16 22.82 3.20 -7.64
N ALA A 17 22.82 3.15 -6.31
CA ALA A 17 21.79 2.47 -5.56
C ALA A 17 20.43 2.79 -6.17
N ALA A 18 19.70 1.76 -6.58
CA ALA A 18 18.34 1.89 -7.05
C ALA A 18 17.51 2.36 -5.86
N PHE A 19 17.47 3.67 -5.63
CA PHE A 19 16.49 4.32 -4.78
C PHE A 19 15.21 4.39 -5.60
N GLY A 20 14.60 3.23 -5.85
CA GLY A 20 13.25 3.18 -6.36
C GLY A 20 12.38 4.08 -5.49
N GLN A 21 11.58 4.95 -6.11
CA GLN A 21 10.68 5.83 -5.37
C GLN A 21 9.60 4.96 -4.71
N SER A 22 9.88 4.46 -3.51
CA SER A 22 8.92 3.69 -2.74
C SER A 22 7.83 4.62 -2.23
N SER A 23 6.58 4.27 -2.52
CA SER A 23 5.40 4.99 -2.00
C SER A 23 4.61 4.08 -1.09
N VAL A 24 4.05 4.67 -0.04
CA VAL A 24 3.12 3.99 0.87
C VAL A 24 1.86 4.83 0.94
N ASP A 25 0.77 4.26 0.45
CA ASP A 25 -0.56 4.83 0.53
C ASP A 25 -1.27 4.29 1.76
N VAL A 26 -1.79 5.20 2.58
CA VAL A 26 -2.73 4.86 3.65
C VAL A 26 -4.13 4.90 3.07
N TYR A 27 -4.87 3.81 3.20
CA TYR A 27 -6.23 3.71 2.67
C TYR A 27 -7.16 3.04 3.67
N GLY A 28 -8.46 3.27 3.52
CA GLY A 28 -9.44 2.67 4.40
C GLY A 28 -10.86 2.98 4.00
N ILE A 29 -11.80 2.33 4.69
CA ILE A 29 -13.24 2.58 4.62
C ILE A 29 -13.72 2.74 6.05
N VAL A 30 -14.56 3.74 6.27
CA VAL A 30 -15.30 3.92 7.51
C VAL A 30 -16.78 3.76 7.16
N ASP A 31 -17.39 2.70 7.66
CA ASP A 31 -18.80 2.40 7.54
C ASP A 31 -19.41 2.37 8.94
N VAL A 32 -20.27 3.35 9.20
CA VAL A 32 -21.04 3.48 10.44
C VAL A 32 -22.46 3.85 10.07
N GLY A 33 -23.43 3.18 10.68
CA GLY A 33 -24.85 3.45 10.48
C GLY A 33 -25.67 3.16 11.72
N LEU A 34 -26.94 3.56 11.68
CA LEU A 34 -27.94 3.12 12.65
C LEU A 34 -28.66 1.90 12.08
N ALA A 35 -28.72 0.82 12.86
CA ALA A 35 -29.46 -0.39 12.54
C ALA A 35 -30.65 -0.55 13.49
N ASN A 36 -31.80 -0.94 12.94
CA ASN A 36 -32.92 -1.44 13.73
C ASN A 36 -33.09 -2.92 13.40
N GLU A 37 -32.92 -3.78 14.40
CA GLU A 37 -33.14 -5.22 14.29
C GLU A 37 -34.40 -5.58 15.06
N ASN A 38 -35.33 -6.26 14.40
CA ASN A 38 -36.60 -6.68 14.97
C ASN A 38 -36.81 -8.18 14.73
N ASN A 39 -37.08 -8.92 15.80
CA ASN A 39 -37.31 -10.37 15.75
C ASN A 39 -38.79 -10.77 15.86
N GLY A 40 -39.71 -9.82 15.77
CA GLY A 40 -41.16 -10.00 15.86
C GLY A 40 -41.74 -9.87 17.27
N THR A 41 -40.93 -9.96 18.33
CA THR A 41 -41.35 -9.77 19.73
C THR A 41 -40.67 -8.57 20.39
N SER A 42 -39.50 -8.17 19.88
CA SER A 42 -38.72 -7.05 20.38
C SER A 42 -37.92 -6.41 19.25
N SER A 43 -37.57 -5.14 19.43
CA SER A 43 -36.69 -4.43 18.51
C SER A 43 -35.56 -3.73 19.25
N VAL A 44 -34.38 -3.72 18.65
CA VAL A 44 -33.21 -2.98 19.14
C VAL A 44 -32.75 -2.01 18.06
N THR A 45 -32.62 -0.74 18.43
CA THR A 45 -31.94 0.26 17.61
C THR A 45 -30.55 0.50 18.18
N ARG A 46 -29.52 0.34 17.35
CA ARG A 46 -28.12 0.50 17.75
C ARG A 46 -27.30 1.16 16.64
N MET A 47 -26.23 1.83 17.04
CA MET A 47 -25.17 2.19 16.11
C MET A 47 -24.38 0.91 15.81
N ASP A 48 -24.15 0.67 14.52
CA ASP A 48 -23.41 -0.49 14.05
C ASP A 48 -22.41 -0.06 12.96
N SER A 49 -21.47 -0.94 12.65
CA SER A 49 -20.41 -0.69 11.67
C SER A 49 -20.33 -1.81 10.66
N GLY A 50 -19.96 -1.47 9.42
CA GLY A 50 -19.76 -2.48 8.38
C GLY A 50 -21.05 -3.01 7.78
N ASN A 51 -22.12 -2.22 7.80
CA ASN A 51 -23.44 -2.62 7.32
C ASN A 51 -23.47 -2.83 5.80
N VAL A 52 -22.65 -2.06 5.06
CA VAL A 52 -22.50 -2.17 3.60
C VAL A 52 -21.13 -2.74 3.25
N TYR A 53 -20.07 -2.20 3.86
CA TYR A 53 -18.69 -2.64 3.68
C TYR A 53 -17.97 -2.67 5.02
N GLY A 54 -17.24 -3.75 5.32
CA GLY A 54 -16.44 -3.82 6.54
C GLY A 54 -15.47 -2.63 6.68
N SER A 55 -15.56 -1.93 7.81
CA SER A 55 -14.63 -0.85 8.16
C SER A 55 -13.21 -1.40 8.25
N ARG A 56 -12.25 -0.69 7.65
CA ARG A 56 -10.85 -1.13 7.57
C ARG A 56 -9.89 0.04 7.39
N LEU A 57 -8.68 -0.18 7.87
CA LEU A 57 -7.52 0.66 7.62
C LEU A 57 -6.40 -0.23 7.09
N GLY A 58 -5.72 0.23 6.05
CA GLY A 58 -4.65 -0.51 5.40
C GLY A 58 -3.56 0.42 4.87
N PHE A 59 -2.43 -0.20 4.59
CA PHE A 59 -1.28 0.42 3.96
C PHE A 59 -1.01 -0.35 2.67
N ARG A 60 -0.75 0.36 1.58
CA ARG A 60 -0.34 -0.24 0.30
C ARG A 60 1.01 0.35 -0.07
N GLY A 61 2.00 -0.50 -0.21
CA GLY A 61 3.32 -0.11 -0.69
C GLY A 61 3.45 -0.35 -2.19
N THR A 62 4.33 0.38 -2.85
CA THR A 62 4.92 -0.07 -4.11
C THR A 62 6.39 0.29 -4.07
N GLU A 63 7.25 -0.69 -4.39
CA GLU A 63 8.70 -0.54 -4.43
C GLU A 63 9.19 -0.83 -5.85
N ASP A 64 9.92 0.11 -6.43
CA ASP A 64 10.62 -0.10 -7.70
C ASP A 64 11.93 -0.85 -7.43
N LEU A 65 12.05 -2.06 -8.00
CA LEU A 65 13.20 -2.95 -7.84
C LEU A 65 14.26 -2.74 -8.93
N GLY A 66 14.05 -1.75 -9.82
CA GLY A 66 14.88 -1.48 -10.98
C GLY A 66 14.59 -2.39 -12.17
N GLY A 67 15.13 -2.04 -13.33
CA GLY A 67 15.00 -2.87 -14.55
C GLY A 67 13.56 -3.06 -15.05
N GLY A 68 12.63 -2.19 -14.66
CA GLY A 68 11.21 -2.29 -15.00
C GLY A 68 10.41 -3.24 -14.10
N MET A 69 10.99 -3.69 -12.98
CA MET A 69 10.34 -4.58 -12.01
C MET A 69 9.80 -3.79 -10.82
N SER A 70 8.70 -4.24 -10.23
CA SER A 70 8.14 -3.64 -9.01
C SER A 70 7.57 -4.69 -8.06
N ALA A 71 7.69 -4.45 -6.76
CA ALA A 71 6.94 -5.15 -5.71
C ALA A 71 5.70 -4.32 -5.32
N LEU A 72 4.57 -5.00 -5.14
CA LEU A 72 3.23 -4.44 -4.88
C LEU A 72 2.66 -4.99 -3.56
#